data_AF-A0A1Q4FGI1-F1
#
_entry.id   AF-A0A1Q4FGI1-F1
#
_cell.length_a   1.000
_cell.length_b   1.000
_cell.length_c   1.000
_cell.angle_alpha   90.00
_cell.angle_beta   90.00
_cell.angle_gamma   90.00
#
_symmetry.space_group_name_H-M   'P 1'
#
loop_
_entity.id
_entity.type
_entity.pdbx_description
1 polymer ?
#
loop_
_entity_poly.entity_id
_entity_poly.type
_entity_poly.pdbx_seq_one_letter_code
_entity_poly.pdbx_strand_id
1 'polypeptide(L)'
;MNVLSIQQFLLYSLAVNYAILLVWFCGFVFAHEAMRKLHSRWFRLSPEQFDCVHYAGMAAYKIGIFLFNLAPLLAIWLVGNTG
;
A
#
# COMPACT_ATOMS: atom_id res chain seq x y z
N MET A 1 -5.89 20.25 -16.74
CA MET A 1 -6.57 19.52 -15.63
C MET A 1 -6.87 20.52 -14.54
N ASN A 2 -8.08 20.48 -13.94
CA ASN A 2 -8.45 21.33 -12.82
C ASN A 2 -7.84 20.77 -11.51
N VAL A 3 -7.53 21.63 -10.54
CA VAL A 3 -7.05 21.27 -9.20
C VAL A 3 -8.00 20.27 -8.53
N LEU A 4 -9.30 20.47 -8.66
CA LEU A 4 -10.33 19.55 -8.16
C LEU A 4 -10.19 18.14 -8.74
N SER A 5 -9.90 18.02 -10.04
CA SER A 5 -9.70 16.72 -10.70
C SER A 5 -8.44 16.02 -10.19
N ILE A 6 -7.37 16.77 -9.90
CA ILE A 6 -6.13 16.24 -9.33
C ILE A 6 -6.35 15.76 -7.88
N GLN A 7 -7.06 16.53 -7.06
CA GLN A 7 -7.41 16.14 -5.69
C GLN A 7 -8.25 14.85 -5.69
N GLN A 8 -9.28 14.78 -6.54
CA GLN A 8 -10.11 13.57 -6.67
C GLN A 8 -9.28 12.37 -7.12
N PHE A 9 -8.41 12.54 -8.11
CA PHE A 9 -7.51 11.48 -8.55
C PHE A 9 -6.62 10.97 -7.40
N LEU A 10 -5.97 11.88 -6.66
CA LEU A 10 -5.11 11.51 -5.53
C LEU A 10 -5.91 10.85 -4.40
N LEU A 11 -7.15 11.27 -4.15
CA LEU A 11 -8.02 10.66 -3.15
C LEU A 11 -8.43 9.23 -3.53
N TYR A 12 -8.88 9.02 -4.77
CA TYR A 12 -9.23 7.67 -5.25
C TYR A 12 -7.99 6.78 -5.33
N SER A 13 -6.86 7.32 -5.77
CA SER A 13 -5.58 6.59 -5.78
C SER A 13 -5.17 6.21 -4.36
N LEU A 14 -5.25 7.12 -3.38
CA LEU A 14 -5.01 6.82 -1.97
C LEU A 14 -5.91 5.68 -1.47
N ALA A 15 -7.21 5.76 -1.75
CA ALA A 15 -8.18 4.75 -1.33
C ALA A 15 -7.90 3.37 -1.95
N VAL A 16 -7.65 3.31 -3.26
CA VAL A 16 -7.34 2.05 -3.97
C VAL A 16 -6.04 1.44 -3.45
N ASN A 17 -4.97 2.22 -3.29
CA ASN A 17 -3.72 1.68 -2.78
C ASN A 17 -3.85 1.19 -1.34
N TYR A 18 -4.63 1.87 -0.49
CA TYR A 18 -4.92 1.37 0.86
C TYR A 18 -5.75 0.09 0.84
N ALA A 19 -6.73 -0.03 -0.05
CA ALA A 19 -7.50 -1.25 -0.23
C ALA A 19 -6.61 -2.43 -0.64
N ILE A 20 -5.68 -2.22 -1.57
CA ILE A 20 -4.67 -3.23 -1.96
C ILE A 20 -3.82 -3.63 -0.75
N LEU A 21 -3.31 -2.65 0.02
CA LEU A 21 -2.51 -2.93 1.21
C LEU A 21 -3.31 -3.72 2.26
N LEU A 22 -4.59 -3.40 2.46
CA LEU A 22 -5.47 -4.13 3.38
C LEU A 22 -5.76 -5.55 2.90
N VAL A 23 -6.03 -5.74 1.61
CA VAL A 23 -6.22 -7.09 1.03
C VAL A 23 -4.95 -7.91 1.20
N TRP A 24 -3.77 -7.33 0.94
CA TRP A 24 -2.49 -8.00 1.15
C TRP A 24 -2.31 -8.38 2.64
N PHE A 25 -2.57 -7.44 3.55
CA PHE A 25 -2.49 -7.69 4.98
C PHE A 25 -3.46 -8.79 5.44
N CYS A 26 -4.72 -8.74 5.02
CA CYS A 26 -5.71 -9.76 5.33
C CYS A 26 -5.31 -11.13 4.76
N GLY A 27 -4.84 -11.17 3.51
CA GLY A 27 -4.29 -12.39 2.91
C GLY A 27 -3.14 -12.95 3.74
N PHE A 28 -2.23 -12.09 4.18
CA PHE A 28 -1.11 -12.47 5.04
C PHE A 28 -1.54 -13.00 6.40
N VAL A 29 -2.53 -12.40 7.06
CA VAL A 29 -3.00 -12.84 8.38
C VAL A 29 -3.85 -14.11 8.28
N PHE A 30 -4.82 -14.17 7.38
CA PHE A 30 -5.81 -15.26 7.34
C PHE A 30 -5.38 -16.45 6.47
N ALA A 31 -4.57 -16.21 5.44
CA ALA A 31 -4.12 -17.24 4.50
C ALA A 31 -2.61 -17.48 4.58
N HIS A 32 -1.97 -17.14 5.71
CA HIS A 32 -0.52 -17.27 5.93
C HIS A 32 0.03 -18.62 5.51
N GLU A 33 -0.53 -19.70 6.07
CA GLU A 33 -0.06 -21.05 5.84
C GLU A 33 -0.33 -21.54 4.41
N ALA A 34 -1.44 -21.11 3.81
CA ALA A 34 -1.79 -21.43 2.43
C ALA A 34 -0.85 -20.73 1.43
N MET A 35 -0.58 -19.44 1.63
CA MET A 35 0.37 -18.69 0.81
C MET A 35 1.78 -19.23 0.95
N ARG A 36 2.18 -19.61 2.17
CA ARG A 36 3.49 -20.22 2.40
C ARG A 36 3.62 -21.56 1.69
N LYS A 37 2.61 -22.44 1.76
CA LYS A 37 2.58 -23.73 1.03
C LYS A 37 2.61 -23.55 -0.48
N LEU A 38 1.96 -22.50 -0.99
CA LEU A 38 1.99 -22.17 -2.42
C LEU A 38 3.36 -21.66 -2.84
N HIS A 39 3.89 -20.67 -2.12
CA HIS A 39 5.19 -20.06 -2.43
C HIS A 39 6.36 -21.03 -2.22
N SER A 40 6.26 -21.96 -1.26
CA SER A 40 7.29 -22.97 -1.02
C SER A 40 7.51 -23.92 -2.20
N ARG A 41 6.54 -24.00 -3.14
CA ARG A 41 6.66 -24.79 -4.38
C ARG A 41 7.60 -24.14 -5.39
N TRP A 42 7.74 -22.81 -5.36
CA TRP A 42 8.60 -22.05 -6.28
C TRP A 42 9.87 -21.52 -5.60
N PHE A 43 9.81 -21.26 -4.29
CA PHE A 43 10.90 -20.65 -3.53
C PHE A 43 11.11 -21.37 -2.20
N ARG A 44 12.36 -21.72 -1.87
CA ARG A 44 12.70 -22.26 -0.54
C ARG A 44 12.88 -21.09 0.44
N LEU A 45 11.78 -20.66 1.06
CA LEU A 45 11.79 -19.63 2.10
C LEU A 45 11.54 -20.25 3.47
N SER A 46 12.33 -19.84 4.46
CA SER A 46 12.02 -20.12 5.87
C SER A 46 10.75 -19.36 6.31
N PRO A 47 10.09 -19.77 7.41
CA PRO A 47 8.98 -18.99 7.99
C PRO A 47 9.34 -17.52 8.18
N GLU A 48 10.51 -17.27 8.79
CA GLU A 48 10.97 -15.95 9.19
C GLU A 48 11.29 -15.08 7.99
N GLN A 49 11.87 -15.67 6.94
CA GLN A 49 12.14 -14.98 5.67
C GLN A 49 10.85 -14.60 4.95
N PHE A 50 9.86 -15.50 4.94
CA PHE A 50 8.56 -15.22 4.33
C PHE A 50 7.88 -14.04 5.03
N ASP A 51 7.87 -14.03 6.36
CA ASP A 51 7.28 -12.96 7.18
C ASP A 51 8.02 -11.63 6.98
N CYS A 52 9.35 -11.67 6.99
CA CYS A 52 10.19 -10.50 6.78
C CYS A 52 9.93 -9.85 5.41
N VAL A 53 9.87 -10.65 4.34
CA VAL A 53 9.63 -10.13 2.99
C VAL A 53 8.24 -9.51 2.85
N HIS A 54 7.20 -10.14 3.40
CA HIS A 54 5.84 -9.61 3.33
C HIS A 54 5.68 -8.34 4.17
N TYR A 55 6.23 -8.34 5.38
CA TYR A 55 6.21 -7.17 6.25
C TYR A 55 7.00 -6.00 5.65
N ALA A 56 8.21 -6.26 5.14
CA ALA A 56 9.02 -5.25 4.46
C ALA A 56 8.33 -4.73 3.19
N GLY A 57 7.70 -5.62 2.41
CA GLY A 57 6.90 -5.25 1.23
C GLY A 57 5.73 -4.35 1.58
N MET A 58 4.95 -4.70 2.61
CA MET A 58 3.84 -3.88 3.10
C MET A 58 4.32 -2.52 3.63
N ALA A 59 5.44 -2.49 4.36
CA ALA A 59 6.03 -1.25 4.87
C ALA A 59 6.48 -0.33 3.73
N ALA A 60 7.23 -0.87 2.75
CA ALA A 60 7.68 -0.11 1.58
C ALA A 60 6.50 0.40 0.75
N TYR A 61 5.47 -0.44 0.53
CA TYR A 61 4.27 -0.06 -0.19
C TYR A 61 3.51 1.06 0.54
N LYS A 62 3.33 0.95 1.86
CA LYS A 62 2.71 1.98 2.70
C LYS A 62 3.47 3.31 2.62
N ILE A 63 4.80 3.29 2.62
CA ILE A 63 5.63 4.49 2.42
C ILE A 63 5.38 5.09 1.03
N GLY A 64 5.32 4.25 -0.02
CA GLY A 64 4.95 4.70 -1.37
C GLY A 64 3.59 5.38 -1.41
N ILE A 65 2.58 4.84 -0.71
CA ILE A 65 1.26 5.48 -0.57
C ILE A 65 1.38 6.88 0.01
N PHE A 66 2.18 7.04 1.06
CA PHE A 66 2.39 8.36 1.68
C PHE A 66 3.09 9.33 0.75
N LEU A 67 4.16 8.92 0.08
CA LEU A 67 4.95 9.78 -0.79
C LEU A 67 4.18 10.22 -2.05
N PHE A 68 3.45 9.29 -2.68
CA PHE A 68 2.85 9.53 -4.00
C PHE A 68 1.38 9.91 -3.95
N ASN A 69 0.68 9.71 -2.83
CA ASN A 69 -0.74 10.05 -2.73
C ASN A 69 -1.01 11.04 -1.60
N LEU A 70 -0.63 10.70 -0.36
CA LEU A 70 -0.99 11.50 0.80
C LEU A 70 -0.26 12.85 0.82
N ALA A 71 1.07 12.84 0.66
CA ALA A 71 1.88 14.05 0.64
C ALA A 71 1.43 15.06 -0.43
N PRO A 72 1.25 14.69 -1.72
CA PRO A 72 0.75 15.63 -2.72
C PRO A 72 -0.69 16.08 -2.47
N LEU A 73 -1.57 15.20 -1.95
CA LEU A 73 -2.94 15.59 -1.59
C LEU A 73 -2.94 16.67 -0.49
N LEU A 74 -2.12 16.47 0.54
CA LEU A 74 -1.93 17.44 1.62
C LEU A 74 -1.32 18.75 1.11
N ALA A 75 -0.34 18.70 0.21
CA ALA A 75 0.26 19.90 -0.38
C ALA A 75 -0.79 20.74 -1.13
N ILE A 76 -1.64 20.11 -1.95
CA ILE A 76 -2.70 20.82 -2.68
C ILE A 76 -3.73 21.40 -1.68
N TRP A 77 -4.10 20.64 -0.66
CA TRP A 77 -5.04 21.10 0.37
C TRP A 77 -4.50 22.33 1.12
N LEU A 78 -3.23 22.30 1.54
CA LEU A 78 -2.58 23.41 2.24
C LEU A 78 -2.55 24.67 1.37
N VAL A 79 -2.09 24.55 0.12
CA VAL A 79 -2.02 25.69 -0.81
C VAL A 79 -3.40 26.29 -1.07
N GLY A 80 -4.44 25.47 -1.23
CA GLY A 80 -5.80 25.93 -1.48
C GLY A 80 -6.48 26.59 -0.27
N ASN A 81 -6.00 26.35 0.95
CA ASN A 81 -6.59 26.86 2.19
C ASN A 81 -5.80 28.03 2.80
N THR A 82 -4.67 28.40 2.19
CA THR A 82 -3.83 29.55 2.56
C THR A 82 -4.05 30.80 1.69
N GLY A 83 -5.09 30.78 0.82
CA GLY A 83 -5.45 31.87 -0.09
C GLY A 83 -6.72 32.59 0.32
#